data_AF-D9TPM9-F1
#
_entry.id   AF-D9TPM9-F1
#
_cell.length_a   1.000
_cell.length_b   1.000
_cell.length_c   1.000
_cell.angle_alpha   90.00
_cell.angle_beta   90.00
_cell.angle_gamma   90.00
#
_symmetry.space_group_name_H-M   'P 1'
#
loop_
_entity.id
_entity.type
_entity.pdbx_description
1 polymer ?
#
loop_
_entity_poly.entity_id
_entity_poly.type
_entity_poly.pdbx_seq_one_letter_code
_entity_poly.pdbx_strand_id
1 'polypeptide(L)'
;MIKSFRTSLAVVFLLLMSVVFSGCSETVKNNTEVPFVVLNDDAGSFKADIYYWNVINNKIKETNENLYKIPQKIITNKESYTIFPIMWDGQKHAVLPSYLEASDKFKNIVEKADFYFEPKTIWGQDVKLVKSDEENRYKLTLIDDGKTDEKEITIPLHTFKGEDGKNHEATKCGTVTSVVKTSYGAAMLYPCFTLGGGKLFILKYDKTTESIKWQEVGPVKGNELSPSFPPLANHTATIGDNFIVRTLTNPIKVDAEKVEFKKMNIISDLQKKYAPETLNGEFPEYIDILGSYNDILLIGIPVHKAEGTELYIFAVKDDKLIGIMHRTINDIEIIDTAGNVVSKYNVPKAKTLIGENDVYFPNVNGMD
;
A
#
# COMPACT_ATOMS: atom_id res chain seq x y z
N MET A 1 -14.40 41.34 50.52
CA MET A 1 -15.11 41.38 49.21
C MET A 1 -14.16 41.35 48.01
N ILE A 2 -12.99 42.01 48.04
CA ILE A 2 -12.06 42.11 46.89
C ILE A 2 -11.31 40.80 46.56
N LYS A 3 -11.02 39.93 47.55
CA LYS A 3 -10.35 38.63 47.30
C LYS A 3 -11.22 37.65 46.51
N SER A 4 -12.53 37.59 46.80
CA SER A 4 -13.47 36.66 46.12
C SER A 4 -13.67 37.02 44.64
N PHE A 5 -13.56 38.30 44.28
CA PHE A 5 -13.77 38.77 42.91
C PHE A 5 -12.60 38.41 42.00
N ARG A 6 -11.37 38.40 42.53
CA ARG A 6 -10.17 37.99 41.78
C ARG A 6 -10.13 36.49 41.50
N THR A 7 -10.64 35.67 42.43
CA THR A 7 -10.72 34.21 42.22
C THR A 7 -11.77 33.84 41.17
N SER A 8 -12.94 34.50 41.17
CA SER A 8 -13.96 34.25 40.13
C SER A 8 -13.49 34.68 38.74
N LEU A 9 -12.76 35.79 38.61
CA LEU A 9 -12.26 36.24 37.30
C LEU A 9 -11.19 35.29 36.74
N ALA A 10 -10.33 34.74 37.58
CA ALA A 10 -9.31 33.76 37.17
C ALA A 10 -9.94 32.43 36.70
N VAL A 11 -11.01 31.97 37.36
CA VAL A 11 -11.73 30.75 36.96
C VAL A 11 -12.46 30.93 35.62
N VAL A 12 -13.07 32.10 35.40
CA VAL A 12 -13.72 32.43 34.11
C VAL A 12 -12.68 32.57 32.99
N PHE A 13 -11.50 33.13 33.26
CA PHE A 13 -10.41 33.23 32.27
C PHE A 13 -9.80 31.86 31.92
N LEU A 14 -9.67 30.96 32.89
CA LEU A 14 -9.23 29.57 32.67
C LEU A 14 -10.27 28.77 31.87
N LEU A 15 -11.57 28.94 32.16
CA LEU A 15 -12.64 28.32 31.39
C LEU A 15 -12.70 28.86 29.95
N LEU A 16 -12.57 30.17 29.74
CA LEU A 16 -12.53 30.75 28.39
C LEU A 16 -11.29 30.32 27.61
N MET A 17 -10.12 30.20 28.25
CA MET A 17 -8.92 29.64 27.58
C MET A 17 -9.10 28.16 27.21
N SER A 18 -9.80 27.37 28.01
CA SER A 18 -10.11 25.97 27.65
C SER A 18 -11.04 25.84 26.44
N VAL A 19 -11.91 26.84 26.19
CA VAL A 19 -12.82 26.85 25.03
C VAL A 19 -12.16 27.43 23.77
N VAL A 20 -11.11 28.24 23.90
CA VAL A 20 -10.35 28.78 22.76
C VAL A 20 -9.27 27.81 22.26
N PHE A 21 -8.78 26.89 23.10
CA PHE A 21 -7.91 25.78 22.68
C PHE A 21 -8.67 24.52 22.21
N SER A 22 -10.00 24.50 22.29
CA SER A 22 -10.84 23.59 21.51
C SER A 22 -11.14 24.15 20.12
N GLY A 23 -10.14 24.77 19.49
CA GLY A 23 -10.13 24.93 18.04
C GLY A 23 -10.22 23.55 17.41
N CYS A 24 -11.12 23.39 16.44
CA CYS A 24 -11.40 22.17 15.69
C CYS A 24 -10.15 21.30 15.47
N SER A 25 -9.93 20.36 16.39
CA SER A 25 -9.19 19.16 16.07
C SER A 25 -10.05 18.47 15.05
N GLU A 26 -9.55 18.36 13.80
CA GLU A 26 -9.92 17.24 12.95
C GLU A 26 -9.88 16.03 13.88
N THR A 27 -11.04 15.41 14.10
CA THR A 27 -11.12 14.13 14.78
C THR A 27 -10.16 13.22 14.03
N VAL A 28 -9.02 12.93 14.64
CA VAL A 28 -8.15 11.81 14.28
C VAL A 28 -9.09 10.62 14.31
N LYS A 29 -9.61 10.22 13.13
CA LYS A 29 -10.43 9.03 12.99
C LYS A 29 -9.62 7.93 13.66
N ASN A 30 -10.20 7.27 14.67
CA ASN A 30 -9.57 6.13 15.34
C ASN A 30 -8.87 5.27 14.28
N ASN A 31 -7.58 4.99 14.44
CA ASN A 31 -6.73 4.18 13.53
C ASN A 31 -7.19 2.71 13.43
N THR A 32 -8.48 2.43 13.66
CA THR A 32 -9.07 1.11 13.82
C THR A 32 -10.11 0.82 12.74
N GLU A 33 -10.53 1.83 11.97
CA GLU A 33 -11.43 1.66 10.83
C GLU A 33 -10.63 1.74 9.54
N VAL A 34 -10.35 0.58 8.96
CA VAL A 34 -9.62 0.44 7.69
C VAL A 34 -10.62 0.58 6.54
N PRO A 35 -10.53 1.64 5.71
CA PRO A 35 -11.36 1.74 4.52
C PRO A 35 -10.91 0.69 3.49
N PHE A 36 -11.85 0.22 2.69
CA PHE A 36 -11.59 -0.64 1.54
C PHE A 36 -12.69 -0.47 0.51
N VAL A 37 -12.43 -0.88 -0.72
CA VAL A 37 -13.45 -0.92 -1.77
C VAL A 37 -13.74 -2.35 -2.19
N VAL A 38 -15.00 -2.60 -2.56
CA VAL A 38 -15.42 -3.83 -3.24
C VAL A 38 -15.96 -3.45 -4.61
N LEU A 39 -15.51 -4.16 -5.65
CA LEU A 39 -16.04 -4.01 -7.00
C LEU A 39 -17.36 -4.75 -7.14
N ASN A 40 -18.44 -4.00 -7.32
CA ASN A 40 -19.79 -4.52 -7.47
C ASN A 40 -20.35 -4.23 -8.86
N ASP A 41 -21.17 -5.14 -9.37
CA ASP A 41 -21.90 -4.97 -10.63
C ASP A 41 -23.08 -3.99 -10.43
N ASP A 42 -23.17 -3.00 -11.31
CA ASP A 42 -24.22 -2.00 -11.37
C ASP A 42 -24.78 -1.91 -12.79
N ALA A 43 -25.74 -2.78 -13.09
CA ALA A 43 -26.61 -2.73 -14.27
C ALA A 43 -25.87 -2.38 -15.58
N GLY A 44 -24.74 -3.05 -15.84
CA GLY A 44 -23.94 -2.85 -17.06
C GLY A 44 -22.71 -1.95 -16.88
N SER A 45 -22.30 -1.66 -15.64
CA SER A 45 -21.02 -1.06 -15.26
C SER A 45 -20.54 -1.65 -13.93
N PHE A 46 -19.28 -1.41 -13.53
CA PHE A 46 -18.84 -1.73 -12.17
C PHE A 46 -18.64 -0.48 -11.33
N LYS A 47 -18.92 -0.59 -10.03
CA LYS A 47 -18.66 0.45 -9.03
C LYS A 47 -17.70 -0.07 -7.98
N ALA A 48 -16.79 0.79 -7.53
CA ALA A 48 -15.95 0.52 -6.38
C ALA A 48 -16.63 1.08 -5.12
N ASP A 49 -17.48 0.29 -4.50
CA ASP A 49 -18.23 0.67 -3.30
C ASP A 49 -17.33 0.68 -2.07
N ILE A 50 -17.43 1.72 -1.25
CA ILE A 50 -16.57 1.94 -0.08
C ILE A 50 -17.20 1.28 1.16
N TYR A 51 -16.37 0.56 1.89
CA TYR A 51 -16.66 -0.05 3.17
C TYR A 51 -15.59 0.34 4.19
N TYR A 52 -15.93 0.23 5.48
CA TYR A 52 -14.98 0.41 6.58
C TYR A 52 -14.94 -0.83 7.44
N TRP A 53 -13.77 -1.45 7.56
CA TRP A 53 -13.54 -2.57 8.45
C TRP A 53 -13.01 -2.07 9.79
N ASN A 54 -13.81 -2.22 10.83
CA ASN A 54 -13.38 -1.96 12.19
C ASN A 54 -12.74 -3.22 12.78
N VAL A 55 -11.40 -3.20 12.87
CA VAL A 55 -10.58 -4.34 13.29
C VAL A 55 -10.71 -4.66 14.79
N ILE A 56 -11.25 -3.74 15.60
CA ILE A 56 -11.44 -3.96 17.05
C ILE A 56 -12.77 -4.66 17.34
N ASN A 57 -13.85 -4.17 16.74
CA ASN A 57 -15.19 -4.69 17.03
C ASN A 57 -15.63 -5.79 16.06
N ASN A 58 -14.76 -6.16 15.11
CA ASN A 58 -14.98 -7.19 14.09
C ASN A 58 -16.24 -6.95 13.23
N LYS A 59 -16.47 -5.68 12.84
CA LYS A 59 -17.60 -5.30 11.98
C LYS A 59 -17.13 -4.53 10.76
N ILE A 60 -17.81 -4.76 9.66
CA ILE A 60 -17.80 -3.90 8.48
C ILE A 60 -18.99 -2.93 8.56
N LYS A 61 -18.72 -1.67 8.20
CA LYS A 61 -19.73 -0.63 7.99
C LYS A 61 -19.81 -0.33 6.50
N GLU A 62 -21.00 -0.48 5.95
CA GLU A 62 -21.33 -0.09 4.58
C GLU A 62 -21.59 1.42 4.52
N THR A 63 -21.20 2.06 3.42
CA THR A 63 -21.39 3.50 3.23
C THR A 63 -22.48 3.85 2.22
N ASN A 64 -22.82 2.94 1.31
CA ASN A 64 -23.59 3.21 0.09
C ASN A 64 -22.95 4.26 -0.83
N GLU A 65 -21.64 4.50 -0.69
CA GLU A 65 -20.87 5.42 -1.50
C GLU A 65 -19.90 4.62 -2.37
N ASN A 66 -19.62 5.10 -3.59
CA ASN A 66 -18.60 4.52 -4.46
C ASN A 66 -17.51 5.55 -4.75
N LEU A 67 -16.26 5.10 -4.76
CA LEU A 67 -15.09 5.92 -5.05
C LEU A 67 -15.03 6.27 -6.54
N TYR A 68 -15.25 5.27 -7.39
CA TYR A 68 -15.23 5.39 -8.84
C TYR A 68 -16.09 4.34 -9.53
N LYS A 69 -16.32 4.54 -10.82
CA LYS A 69 -16.98 3.62 -11.73
C LYS A 69 -16.01 3.16 -12.81
N ILE A 70 -16.24 1.93 -13.28
CA ILE A 70 -15.47 1.31 -14.36
C ILE A 70 -16.38 1.21 -15.59
N PRO A 71 -16.05 1.90 -16.69
CA PRO A 71 -16.84 1.82 -17.92
C PRO A 71 -16.82 0.42 -18.54
N GLN A 72 -17.96 -0.06 -19.05
CA GLN A 72 -18.14 -1.42 -19.58
C GLN A 72 -17.07 -1.84 -20.62
N LYS A 73 -16.69 -0.91 -21.49
CA LYS A 73 -15.67 -1.11 -22.53
C LYS A 73 -14.30 -1.56 -21.99
N ILE A 74 -14.00 -1.20 -20.74
CA ILE A 74 -12.74 -1.54 -20.07
C ILE A 74 -12.79 -2.99 -19.57
N ILE A 75 -13.90 -3.40 -18.94
CA ILE A 75 -14.05 -4.77 -18.42
C ILE A 75 -13.95 -5.80 -19.54
N THR A 76 -14.47 -5.49 -20.73
CA THR A 76 -14.37 -6.38 -21.90
C THR A 76 -12.95 -6.54 -22.45
N ASN A 77 -11.99 -5.73 -22.00
CA ASN A 77 -10.59 -5.79 -22.43
C ASN A 77 -9.63 -5.71 -21.24
N LYS A 78 -9.98 -6.40 -20.14
CA LYS A 78 -9.27 -6.34 -18.85
C LYS A 78 -7.77 -6.66 -18.91
N GLU A 79 -7.32 -7.43 -19.89
CA GLU A 79 -5.90 -7.74 -20.07
C GLU A 79 -5.05 -6.50 -20.42
N SER A 80 -5.70 -5.45 -20.93
CA SER A 80 -5.04 -4.20 -21.34
C SER A 80 -5.20 -3.05 -20.33
N TYR A 81 -5.98 -3.22 -19.26
CA TYR A 81 -6.35 -2.13 -18.35
C TYR A 81 -6.38 -2.57 -16.89
N THR A 82 -5.82 -1.75 -16.01
CA THR A 82 -6.04 -1.90 -14.56
C THR A 82 -7.38 -1.29 -14.16
N ILE A 83 -8.14 -1.99 -13.32
CA ILE A 83 -9.43 -1.54 -12.79
C ILE A 83 -9.33 -1.00 -11.35
N PHE A 84 -8.12 -0.96 -10.80
CA PHE A 84 -7.82 -0.48 -9.45
C PHE A 84 -7.22 0.92 -9.48
N PRO A 85 -7.28 1.66 -8.36
CA PRO A 85 -6.48 2.85 -8.19
C PRO A 85 -5.00 2.54 -8.39
N ILE A 86 -4.27 3.47 -9.01
CA ILE A 86 -2.80 3.44 -9.02
C ILE A 86 -2.30 3.62 -7.59
N MET A 87 -2.94 4.52 -6.84
CA MET A 87 -2.64 4.84 -5.45
C MET A 87 -3.92 5.29 -4.74
N TRP A 88 -4.07 4.97 -3.46
CA TRP A 88 -5.15 5.50 -2.62
C TRP A 88 -4.72 5.50 -1.15
N ASP A 89 -4.84 6.64 -0.47
CA ASP A 89 -4.50 6.78 0.96
C ASP A 89 -5.67 6.41 1.90
N GLY A 90 -6.84 6.09 1.36
CA GLY A 90 -8.05 5.76 2.13
C GLY A 90 -8.85 6.97 2.63
N GLN A 91 -8.39 8.21 2.44
CA GLN A 91 -9.00 9.41 3.01
C GLN A 91 -8.98 10.65 2.10
N LYS A 92 -7.80 11.16 1.75
CA LYS A 92 -7.60 12.53 1.26
C LYS A 92 -7.09 12.57 -0.18
N HIS A 93 -6.52 11.49 -0.70
CA HIS A 93 -5.95 11.43 -2.04
C HIS A 93 -6.04 10.04 -2.66
N ALA A 94 -6.41 10.01 -3.94
CA ALA A 94 -6.36 8.82 -4.78
C ALA A 94 -5.85 9.21 -6.17
N VAL A 95 -5.05 8.34 -6.78
CA VAL A 95 -4.67 8.43 -8.19
C VAL A 95 -5.39 7.33 -8.93
N LEU A 96 -6.27 7.72 -9.85
CA LEU A 96 -7.00 6.78 -10.70
C LEU A 96 -6.47 6.85 -12.12
N PRO A 97 -6.43 5.71 -12.84
CA PRO A 97 -6.29 5.72 -14.27
C PRO A 97 -7.29 6.67 -14.94
N SER A 98 -6.83 7.36 -15.99
CA SER A 98 -7.57 8.44 -16.68
C SER A 98 -8.89 7.97 -17.28
N TYR A 99 -8.99 6.68 -17.64
CA TYR A 99 -10.20 6.04 -18.18
C TYR A 99 -11.23 5.60 -17.14
N LEU A 100 -10.91 5.61 -15.84
CA LEU A 100 -11.91 5.35 -14.78
C LEU A 100 -12.73 6.62 -14.50
N GLU A 101 -13.93 6.50 -13.96
CA GLU A 101 -14.78 7.66 -13.69
C GLU A 101 -14.87 7.91 -12.18
N ALA A 102 -14.27 8.99 -11.70
CA ALA A 102 -14.38 9.38 -10.29
C ALA A 102 -15.81 9.82 -9.96
N SER A 103 -16.35 9.34 -8.86
CA SER A 103 -17.70 9.71 -8.41
C SER A 103 -17.72 11.15 -7.90
N ASP A 104 -18.83 11.86 -8.12
CA ASP A 104 -18.94 13.31 -7.86
C ASP A 104 -18.46 13.74 -6.47
N LYS A 105 -18.79 12.93 -5.45
CA LYS A 105 -18.38 13.17 -4.06
C LYS A 105 -16.86 13.18 -3.85
N PHE A 106 -16.13 12.39 -4.64
CA PHE A 106 -14.70 12.15 -4.47
C PHE A 106 -13.83 12.84 -5.53
N LYS A 107 -14.43 13.57 -6.49
CA LYS A 107 -13.68 14.26 -7.56
C LYS A 107 -12.56 15.17 -7.04
N ASN A 108 -12.76 15.82 -5.89
CA ASN A 108 -11.78 16.74 -5.32
C ASN A 108 -10.55 16.05 -4.69
N ILE A 109 -10.65 14.75 -4.40
CA ILE A 109 -9.53 13.97 -3.83
C ILE A 109 -8.88 13.06 -4.88
N VAL A 110 -9.42 13.01 -6.11
CA VAL A 110 -8.94 12.13 -7.17
C VAL A 110 -8.08 12.91 -8.15
N GLU A 111 -6.83 12.48 -8.29
CA GLU A 111 -5.96 12.81 -9.41
C GLU A 111 -6.11 11.76 -10.52
N LYS A 112 -5.97 12.20 -11.77
CA LYS A 112 -6.00 11.33 -12.94
C LYS A 112 -4.61 11.18 -13.53
N ALA A 113 -4.20 9.95 -13.77
CA ALA A 113 -2.95 9.61 -14.43
C ALA A 113 -3.21 8.69 -15.62
N ASP A 114 -2.42 8.84 -16.68
CA ASP A 114 -2.43 7.89 -17.79
C ASP A 114 -1.74 6.60 -17.35
N PHE A 115 -2.25 5.46 -17.82
CA PHE A 115 -1.63 4.17 -17.58
C PHE A 115 -0.67 3.83 -18.72
N TYR A 116 0.57 3.56 -18.38
CA TYR A 116 1.64 3.16 -19.28
C TYR A 116 2.08 1.73 -18.97
N PHE A 117 2.47 0.99 -20.01
CA PHE A 117 3.08 -0.33 -19.81
C PHE A 117 4.49 -0.25 -19.22
N GLU A 118 5.18 0.88 -19.43
CA GLU A 118 6.45 1.21 -18.80
C GLU A 118 6.22 2.27 -17.72
N PRO A 119 6.46 1.97 -16.44
CA PRO A 119 6.22 2.89 -15.34
C PRO A 119 6.92 4.23 -15.54
N LYS A 120 6.15 5.33 -15.59
CA LYS A 120 6.72 6.68 -15.69
C LYS A 120 6.78 7.36 -14.34
N THR A 121 5.73 7.22 -13.55
CA THR A 121 5.58 7.85 -12.25
C THR A 121 5.55 6.79 -11.18
N ILE A 122 6.30 7.02 -10.11
CA ILE A 122 6.28 6.21 -8.90
C ILE A 122 5.77 7.10 -7.79
N TRP A 123 4.66 6.67 -7.22
CA TRP A 123 3.94 7.36 -6.17
C TRP A 123 4.31 6.78 -4.80
N GLY A 124 4.37 7.64 -3.79
CA GLY A 124 4.50 7.29 -2.38
C GLY A 124 3.76 8.31 -1.51
N GLN A 125 3.67 8.06 -0.20
CA GLN A 125 3.07 9.02 0.73
C GLN A 125 3.92 10.31 0.78
N ASP A 126 3.33 11.43 0.38
CA ASP A 126 3.96 12.76 0.36
C ASP A 126 5.24 12.85 -0.50
N VAL A 127 5.43 11.90 -1.42
CA VAL A 127 6.55 11.86 -2.35
C VAL A 127 6.11 11.31 -3.71
N LYS A 128 6.64 11.88 -4.78
CA LYS A 128 6.42 11.41 -6.15
C LYS A 128 7.72 11.48 -6.93
N LEU A 129 7.97 10.47 -7.74
CA LEU A 129 9.13 10.39 -8.61
C LEU A 129 8.66 10.19 -10.05
N VAL A 130 8.94 11.14 -10.94
CA VAL A 130 8.57 11.05 -12.36
C VAL A 130 9.83 10.87 -13.20
N LYS A 131 9.91 9.79 -13.97
CA LYS A 131 11.01 9.53 -14.89
C LYS A 131 10.94 10.49 -16.08
N SER A 132 12.07 11.12 -16.41
CA SER A 132 12.20 11.94 -17.62
C SER A 132 12.53 11.09 -18.85
N ASP A 133 12.47 11.69 -20.03
CA ASP A 133 12.92 11.03 -21.28
C ASP A 133 14.45 10.79 -21.30
N GLU A 134 15.20 11.53 -20.47
CA GLU A 134 16.65 11.31 -20.31
C GLU A 134 16.93 10.14 -19.37
N GLU A 135 17.90 9.30 -19.76
CA GLU A 135 18.27 8.12 -18.99
C GLU A 135 18.70 8.48 -17.56
N ASN A 136 18.14 7.79 -16.57
CA ASN A 136 18.41 7.95 -15.14
C ASN A 136 18.10 9.33 -14.54
N ARG A 137 17.40 10.23 -15.26
CA ARG A 137 16.95 11.50 -14.72
C ARG A 137 15.47 11.45 -14.35
N TYR A 138 15.17 12.03 -13.19
CA TYR A 138 13.86 12.03 -12.59
C TYR A 138 13.54 13.38 -11.97
N LYS A 139 12.26 13.74 -12.01
CA LYS A 139 11.70 14.82 -11.20
C LYS A 139 11.18 14.24 -9.89
N LEU A 140 11.83 14.59 -8.78
CA LEU A 140 11.40 14.27 -7.43
C LEU A 140 10.51 15.40 -6.90
N THR A 141 9.34 15.04 -6.40
CA THR A 141 8.42 15.95 -5.70
C THR A 141 8.32 15.50 -4.25
N LEU A 142 8.55 16.41 -3.31
CA LEU A 142 8.38 16.21 -1.87
C LEU A 142 7.28 17.14 -1.37
N ILE A 143 6.36 16.62 -0.57
CA ILE A 143 5.24 17.38 0.00
C ILE A 143 5.43 17.49 1.51
N ASP A 144 5.55 18.71 2.04
CA ASP A 144 5.78 19.03 3.44
C ASP A 144 4.76 20.09 3.91
N ASP A 145 3.88 19.74 4.85
CA ASP A 145 2.88 20.68 5.42
C ASP A 145 2.09 21.48 4.36
N GLY A 146 1.71 20.81 3.27
CA GLY A 146 0.98 21.42 2.15
C GLY A 146 1.85 22.28 1.20
N LYS A 147 3.16 22.34 1.42
CA LYS A 147 4.12 22.91 0.47
C LYS A 147 4.73 21.81 -0.38
N THR A 148 4.93 22.11 -1.65
CA THR A 148 5.54 21.21 -2.61
C THR A 148 6.92 21.72 -2.99
N ASP A 149 7.94 20.88 -2.84
CA ASP A 149 9.29 21.10 -3.37
C ASP A 149 9.53 20.14 -4.54
N GLU A 150 10.02 20.66 -5.66
CA GLU A 150 10.27 19.90 -6.88
C GLU A 150 11.74 20.04 -7.27
N LYS A 151 12.41 18.90 -7.52
CA LYS A 151 13.83 18.84 -7.83
C LYS A 151 14.10 17.86 -8.96
N GLU A 152 14.94 18.27 -9.90
CA GLU A 152 15.53 17.34 -10.87
C GLU A 152 16.69 16.60 -10.21
N ILE A 153 16.64 15.27 -10.25
CA ILE A 153 17.65 14.39 -9.69
C ILE A 153 18.16 13.43 -10.76
N THR A 154 19.45 13.13 -10.72
CA THR A 154 20.06 12.10 -11.58
C THR A 154 20.54 10.95 -10.71
N ILE A 155 20.01 9.77 -10.95
CA ILE A 155 20.48 8.55 -10.30
C ILE A 155 21.88 8.24 -10.86
N PRO A 156 22.95 8.24 -10.04
CA PRO A 156 24.28 7.96 -10.54
C PRO A 156 24.39 6.49 -10.96
N LEU A 157 25.21 6.23 -11.98
CA LEU A 157 25.53 4.88 -12.41
C LEU A 157 26.11 4.08 -11.24
N HIS A 158 25.68 2.84 -11.11
CA HIS A 158 26.15 1.92 -10.08
C HIS A 158 26.46 0.56 -10.68
N THR A 159 27.63 0.04 -10.33
CA THR A 159 28.07 -1.30 -10.70
C THR A 159 28.25 -2.11 -9.42
N PHE A 160 27.75 -3.34 -9.42
CA PHE A 160 27.89 -4.26 -8.30
C PHE A 160 28.29 -5.64 -8.81
N LYS A 161 28.85 -6.47 -7.91
CA LYS A 161 29.17 -7.86 -8.20
C LYS A 161 27.94 -8.75 -7.92
N GLY A 162 27.46 -9.44 -8.94
CA GLY A 162 26.33 -10.37 -8.86
C GLY A 162 26.72 -11.69 -8.19
N GLU A 163 25.73 -12.57 -7.97
CA GLU A 163 25.96 -13.90 -7.40
C GLU A 163 26.75 -14.83 -8.35
N ASP A 164 26.66 -14.58 -9.67
CA ASP A 164 27.50 -15.21 -10.69
C ASP A 164 28.98 -14.75 -10.66
N GLY A 165 29.32 -13.83 -9.76
CA GLY A 165 30.66 -13.29 -9.61
C GLY A 165 31.05 -12.27 -10.68
N LYS A 166 30.15 -11.88 -11.59
CA LYS A 166 30.39 -10.87 -12.62
C LYS A 166 29.94 -9.48 -12.15
N ASN A 167 30.48 -8.45 -12.80
CA ASN A 167 30.04 -7.08 -12.58
C ASN A 167 28.80 -6.79 -13.43
N HIS A 168 27.77 -6.22 -12.80
CA HIS A 168 26.52 -5.82 -13.44
C HIS A 168 26.25 -4.34 -13.19
N GLU A 169 25.65 -3.69 -14.17
CA GLU A 169 25.20 -2.30 -14.08
C GLU A 169 23.75 -2.28 -13.60
N ALA A 170 23.46 -1.58 -12.50
CA ALA A 170 22.16 -1.60 -11.85
C ALA A 170 21.01 -1.21 -12.79
N THR A 171 21.24 -0.19 -13.62
CA THR A 171 20.31 0.34 -14.62
C THR A 171 19.93 -0.66 -15.72
N LYS A 172 20.71 -1.73 -15.91
CA LYS A 172 20.43 -2.79 -16.88
C LYS A 172 19.71 -4.00 -16.31
N CYS A 173 19.62 -4.09 -14.98
CA CYS A 173 19.04 -5.25 -14.30
C CYS A 173 17.90 -4.90 -13.33
N GLY A 174 17.55 -3.63 -13.19
CA GLY A 174 16.56 -3.17 -12.24
C GLY A 174 15.97 -1.81 -12.58
N THR A 175 15.05 -1.36 -11.72
CA THR A 175 14.45 -0.04 -11.77
C THR A 175 13.99 0.37 -10.37
N VAL A 176 13.70 1.65 -10.16
CA VAL A 176 12.97 2.09 -8.96
C VAL A 176 11.57 1.50 -9.02
N THR A 177 11.10 0.98 -7.89
CA THR A 177 9.78 0.31 -7.78
C THR A 177 8.90 0.92 -6.71
N SER A 178 9.46 1.63 -5.75
CA SER A 178 8.71 2.35 -4.71
C SER A 178 9.54 3.50 -4.18
N VAL A 179 8.86 4.50 -3.61
CA VAL A 179 9.51 5.67 -3.03
C VAL A 179 8.82 6.02 -1.71
N VAL A 180 9.61 6.41 -0.70
CA VAL A 180 9.11 6.90 0.57
C VAL A 180 9.85 8.16 0.97
N LYS A 181 9.13 9.09 1.58
CA LYS A 181 9.71 10.29 2.19
C LYS A 181 10.39 9.91 3.50
N THR A 182 11.59 10.43 3.71
CA THR A 182 12.39 10.16 4.92
C THR A 182 12.83 11.46 5.58
N SER A 183 13.42 11.35 6.78
CA SER A 183 13.97 12.51 7.50
C SER A 183 15.01 13.31 6.70
N TYR A 184 15.78 12.62 5.86
CA TYR A 184 16.83 13.20 5.03
C TYR A 184 16.36 13.64 3.62
N GLY A 185 15.13 13.30 3.20
CA GLY A 185 14.63 13.60 1.87
C GLY A 185 13.73 12.48 1.36
N ALA A 186 14.29 11.55 0.58
CA ALA A 186 13.55 10.39 0.09
C ALA A 186 14.44 9.15 -0.02
N ALA A 187 13.82 7.98 0.17
CA ALA A 187 14.39 6.69 -0.15
C ALA A 187 13.64 6.07 -1.33
N MET A 188 14.39 5.46 -2.25
CA MET A 188 13.85 4.75 -3.40
C MET A 188 14.26 3.29 -3.30
N LEU A 189 13.27 2.39 -3.40
CA LEU A 189 13.48 0.95 -3.44
C LEU A 189 13.85 0.50 -4.86
N TYR A 190 14.97 -0.20 -4.99
CA TYR A 190 15.50 -0.60 -6.29
C TYR A 190 15.93 -2.07 -6.29
N PRO A 191 15.05 -2.99 -6.70
CA PRO A 191 15.41 -4.38 -6.94
C PRO A 191 16.19 -4.52 -8.26
N CYS A 192 17.21 -5.37 -8.24
CA CYS A 192 18.02 -5.76 -9.39
C CYS A 192 18.05 -7.28 -9.52
N PHE A 193 17.83 -7.82 -10.72
CA PHE A 193 17.85 -9.27 -10.98
C PHE A 193 18.97 -9.65 -11.94
N THR A 194 19.80 -10.60 -11.54
CA THR A 194 20.94 -11.10 -12.33
C THR A 194 20.84 -12.61 -12.51
N LEU A 195 21.67 -13.18 -13.38
CA LEU A 195 21.88 -14.62 -13.44
C LEU A 195 22.42 -15.10 -12.08
N GLY A 196 21.62 -15.86 -11.34
CA GLY A 196 21.97 -16.40 -10.03
C GLY A 196 21.17 -15.85 -8.85
N GLY A 197 20.52 -14.68 -8.98
CA GLY A 197 19.69 -14.14 -7.89
C GLY A 197 19.35 -12.66 -8.01
N GLY A 198 18.60 -12.18 -7.04
CA GLY A 198 18.20 -10.77 -6.92
C GLY A 198 18.96 -10.03 -5.81
N LYS A 199 19.28 -8.76 -6.05
CA LYS A 199 19.77 -7.82 -5.04
C LYS A 199 18.74 -6.72 -4.81
N LEU A 200 18.74 -6.16 -3.62
CA LEU A 200 17.89 -5.03 -3.26
C LEU A 200 18.74 -3.86 -2.80
N PHE A 201 18.45 -2.69 -3.33
CA PHE A 201 19.13 -1.45 -2.97
C PHE A 201 18.12 -0.42 -2.46
N ILE A 202 18.61 0.45 -1.59
CA ILE A 202 17.99 1.73 -1.28
C ILE A 202 18.85 2.82 -1.90
N LEU A 203 18.24 3.66 -2.74
CA LEU A 203 18.86 4.93 -3.13
C LEU A 203 18.37 6.01 -2.18
N LYS A 204 19.32 6.63 -1.48
CA LYS A 204 19.05 7.72 -0.54
C LYS A 204 19.28 9.06 -1.22
N TYR A 205 18.22 9.83 -1.42
CA TYR A 205 18.31 11.24 -1.79
C TYR A 205 18.36 12.11 -0.53
N ASP A 206 19.50 12.75 -0.29
CA ASP A 206 19.69 13.74 0.76
C ASP A 206 19.36 15.14 0.23
N LYS A 207 18.31 15.76 0.78
CA LYS A 207 17.84 17.10 0.37
C LYS A 207 18.79 18.23 0.76
N THR A 208 19.65 18.03 1.77
CA THR A 208 20.58 19.04 2.27
C THR A 208 21.81 19.12 1.37
N THR A 209 22.36 17.97 0.99
CA THR A 209 23.53 17.90 0.12
C THR A 209 23.17 17.74 -1.36
N GLU A 210 21.88 17.61 -1.68
CA GLU A 210 21.34 17.30 -3.01
C GLU A 210 22.06 16.11 -3.68
N SER A 211 22.32 15.05 -2.89
CA SER A 211 23.10 13.89 -3.36
C SER A 211 22.32 12.59 -3.29
N ILE A 212 22.58 11.68 -4.22
CA ILE A 212 22.02 10.32 -4.22
C ILE A 212 23.12 9.31 -3.90
N LYS A 213 22.86 8.42 -2.94
CA LYS A 213 23.76 7.32 -2.57
C LYS A 213 23.08 5.97 -2.71
N TRP A 214 23.77 5.04 -3.37
CA TRP A 214 23.38 3.63 -3.43
C TRP A 214 23.80 2.92 -2.16
N GLN A 215 22.87 2.15 -1.56
CA GLN A 215 23.15 1.30 -0.41
C GLN A 215 22.49 -0.07 -0.62
N GLU A 216 23.27 -1.14 -0.58
CA GLU A 216 22.77 -2.52 -0.69
C GLU A 216 22.09 -2.91 0.64
N VAL A 217 20.87 -3.46 0.58
CA VAL A 217 20.06 -3.89 1.74
C VAL A 217 20.58 -5.23 2.28
N GLY A 218 21.82 -5.22 2.74
CA GLY A 218 22.54 -6.43 3.16
C GLY A 218 22.47 -7.57 2.14
N PRO A 219 23.01 -8.76 2.47
CA PRO A 219 22.70 -9.94 1.69
C PRO A 219 21.28 -10.39 2.04
N VAL A 220 20.31 -10.09 1.17
CA VAL A 220 19.02 -10.80 1.17
C VAL A 220 19.30 -12.24 0.70
N LYS A 221 19.83 -13.08 1.60
CA LYS A 221 20.35 -14.40 1.24
C LYS A 221 19.27 -15.30 0.63
N GLY A 222 19.59 -15.92 -0.51
CA GLY A 222 18.83 -17.01 -1.12
C GLY A 222 17.77 -16.57 -2.13
N ASN A 223 16.88 -17.50 -2.48
CA ASN A 223 15.76 -17.30 -3.41
C ASN A 223 14.63 -16.45 -2.80
N GLU A 224 14.91 -15.40 -2.04
CA GLU A 224 13.83 -14.53 -1.53
C GLU A 224 13.40 -13.54 -2.63
N LEU A 225 14.36 -12.92 -3.31
CA LEU A 225 14.09 -12.04 -4.45
C LEU A 225 14.15 -12.85 -5.74
N SER A 226 13.03 -12.92 -6.46
CA SER A 226 12.94 -13.64 -7.72
C SER A 226 12.39 -12.72 -8.82
N PRO A 227 12.92 -12.82 -10.06
CA PRO A 227 12.34 -12.12 -11.20
C PRO A 227 10.92 -12.61 -11.52
N SER A 228 10.50 -13.79 -11.03
CA SER A 228 9.12 -14.26 -11.14
C SER A 228 8.15 -13.50 -10.25
N PHE A 229 8.65 -12.88 -9.17
CA PHE A 229 7.87 -12.08 -8.21
C PHE A 229 8.67 -10.84 -7.82
N PRO A 230 8.93 -9.92 -8.76
CA PRO A 230 9.69 -8.74 -8.46
C PRO A 230 8.92 -7.87 -7.47
N PRO A 231 9.58 -7.16 -6.54
CA PRO A 231 8.95 -6.09 -5.79
C PRO A 231 8.43 -5.05 -6.78
N LEU A 232 7.12 -4.92 -6.91
CA LEU A 232 6.46 -3.90 -7.73
C LEU A 232 5.74 -2.92 -6.81
N ALA A 233 5.49 -1.69 -7.28
CA ALA A 233 4.84 -0.64 -6.49
C ALA A 233 3.49 -1.10 -5.90
N ASN A 234 2.67 -1.73 -6.74
CA ASN A 234 1.34 -2.24 -6.39
C ASN A 234 1.38 -3.46 -5.45
N HIS A 235 2.54 -4.10 -5.26
CA HIS A 235 2.77 -5.20 -4.32
C HIS A 235 3.75 -4.83 -3.21
N THR A 236 3.96 -3.53 -3.00
CA THR A 236 4.80 -2.97 -1.94
C THR A 236 3.94 -2.03 -1.11
N ALA A 237 4.01 -2.18 0.21
CA ALA A 237 3.37 -1.26 1.15
C ALA A 237 4.43 -0.41 1.85
N THR A 238 4.03 0.75 2.38
CA THR A 238 4.92 1.64 3.11
C THR A 238 4.32 1.94 4.48
N ILE A 239 5.07 1.68 5.55
CA ILE A 239 4.69 2.01 6.93
C ILE A 239 5.80 2.84 7.56
N GLY A 240 5.48 4.10 7.82
CA GLY A 240 6.49 5.10 8.17
C GLY A 240 7.51 5.23 7.04
N ASP A 241 8.78 5.04 7.36
CA ASP A 241 9.93 5.06 6.45
C ASP A 241 10.32 3.66 5.93
N ASN A 242 9.49 2.64 6.14
CA ASN A 242 9.83 1.26 5.81
C ASN A 242 9.05 0.78 4.59
N PHE A 243 9.73 0.05 3.72
CA PHE A 243 9.08 -0.72 2.65
C PHE A 243 8.74 -2.12 3.15
N ILE A 244 7.53 -2.58 2.88
CA ILE A 244 7.15 -3.98 3.05
C ILE A 244 7.04 -4.56 1.64
N VAL A 245 7.90 -5.52 1.33
CA VAL A 245 8.02 -6.08 -0.02
C VAL A 245 7.72 -7.56 -0.02
N ARG A 246 7.02 -8.01 -1.06
CA ARG A 246 6.78 -9.42 -1.30
C ARG A 246 8.09 -10.12 -1.67
N THR A 247 8.25 -11.36 -1.21
CA THR A 247 9.31 -12.27 -1.62
C THR A 247 8.69 -13.61 -2.04
N LEU A 248 9.51 -14.56 -2.49
CA LEU A 248 9.05 -15.92 -2.78
C LEU A 248 8.46 -16.65 -1.57
N THR A 249 8.88 -16.33 -0.35
CA THR A 249 8.45 -17.08 0.85
C THR A 249 7.68 -16.23 1.85
N ASN A 250 8.29 -15.19 2.41
CA ASN A 250 7.70 -14.35 3.44
C ASN A 250 8.04 -12.90 3.14
N PRO A 251 7.06 -11.99 3.21
CA PRO A 251 7.34 -10.56 3.10
C PRO A 251 8.48 -10.14 4.02
N ILE A 252 9.30 -9.22 3.52
CA ILE A 252 10.36 -8.60 4.31
C ILE A 252 10.03 -7.13 4.53
N LYS A 253 10.31 -6.65 5.73
CA LYS A 253 10.35 -5.23 6.06
C LYS A 253 11.75 -4.73 5.78
N VAL A 254 11.89 -3.69 4.96
CA VAL A 254 13.14 -3.00 4.64
C VAL A 254 13.11 -1.63 5.30
N ASP A 255 14.01 -1.43 6.26
CA ASP A 255 14.21 -0.16 6.96
C ASP A 255 15.06 0.74 6.07
N ALA A 256 14.46 1.81 5.52
CA ALA A 256 15.15 2.68 4.58
C ALA A 256 16.25 3.50 5.26
N GLU A 257 16.11 3.85 6.54
CA GLU A 257 17.11 4.63 7.27
C GLU A 257 18.34 3.78 7.63
N LYS A 258 18.13 2.59 8.17
CA LYS A 258 19.23 1.69 8.58
C LYS A 258 19.78 0.84 7.44
N VAL A 259 19.00 0.68 6.36
CA VAL A 259 19.33 -0.18 5.21
C VAL A 259 19.51 -1.63 5.65
N GLU A 260 18.54 -2.10 6.41
CA GLU A 260 18.46 -3.46 6.92
C GLU A 260 17.11 -4.05 6.54
N PHE A 261 17.05 -5.39 6.49
CA PHE A 261 15.78 -6.08 6.31
C PHE A 261 15.48 -7.03 7.47
N LYS A 262 14.19 -7.22 7.73
CA LYS A 262 13.66 -8.18 8.70
C LYS A 262 12.58 -9.03 8.03
N LYS A 263 12.70 -10.36 8.15
CA LYS A 263 11.64 -11.28 7.71
C LYS A 263 10.42 -11.16 8.62
N MET A 264 9.23 -11.11 8.03
CA MET A 264 7.97 -11.05 8.76
C MET A 264 7.44 -12.44 9.08
N ASN A 265 8.10 -13.14 10.01
CA ASN A 265 7.80 -14.54 10.34
C ASN A 265 6.35 -14.79 10.80
N ILE A 266 5.68 -13.78 11.37
CA ILE A 266 4.28 -13.89 11.77
C ILE A 266 3.39 -14.33 10.60
N ILE A 267 3.71 -13.93 9.37
CA ILE A 267 2.86 -14.26 8.22
C ILE A 267 2.87 -15.77 7.93
N SER A 268 4.01 -16.45 8.07
CA SER A 268 4.08 -17.91 7.96
C SER A 268 3.21 -18.61 9.00
N ASP A 269 3.19 -18.08 10.23
CA ASP A 269 2.37 -18.64 11.31
C ASP A 269 0.87 -18.42 11.05
N LEU A 270 0.50 -17.27 10.47
CA LEU A 270 -0.87 -16.99 10.05
C LEU A 270 -1.31 -17.92 8.91
N GLN A 271 -0.48 -18.10 7.89
CA GLN A 271 -0.74 -19.03 6.79
C GLN A 271 -1.00 -20.44 7.30
N LYS A 272 -0.11 -20.97 8.15
CA LYS A 272 -0.26 -22.31 8.74
C LYS A 272 -1.52 -22.46 9.58
N LYS A 273 -1.94 -21.41 10.27
CA LYS A 273 -3.09 -21.46 11.18
C LYS A 273 -4.42 -21.34 10.46
N TYR A 274 -4.52 -20.42 9.50
CA TYR A 274 -5.81 -20.01 8.91
C TYR A 274 -6.00 -20.48 7.47
N ALA A 275 -4.91 -20.74 6.75
CA ALA A 275 -4.95 -21.23 5.37
C ALA A 275 -3.96 -22.40 5.15
N PRO A 276 -3.95 -23.44 6.02
CA PRO A 276 -2.98 -24.54 5.92
C PRO A 276 -3.02 -25.29 4.57
N GLU A 277 -4.16 -25.28 3.89
CA GLU A 277 -4.35 -25.86 2.57
C GLU A 277 -3.40 -25.28 1.51
N THR A 278 -3.01 -24.01 1.66
CA THR A 278 -2.14 -23.32 0.69
C THR A 278 -0.67 -23.78 0.76
N LEU A 279 -0.33 -24.57 1.77
CA LEU A 279 1.04 -25.08 1.97
C LEU A 279 1.30 -26.39 1.22
N ASN A 280 0.25 -27.07 0.76
CA ASN A 280 0.33 -28.43 0.22
C ASN A 280 0.35 -28.48 -1.33
N GLY A 281 0.59 -27.34 -1.98
CA GLY A 281 0.69 -27.24 -3.45
C GLY A 281 2.10 -27.53 -3.98
N GLU A 282 2.19 -27.93 -5.25
CA GLU A 282 3.46 -28.00 -6.00
C GLU A 282 4.14 -26.62 -6.07
N PHE A 283 3.33 -25.56 -6.03
CA PHE A 283 3.73 -24.18 -5.80
C PHE A 283 2.91 -23.65 -4.61
N PRO A 284 3.52 -23.42 -3.43
CA PRO A 284 2.82 -22.82 -2.29
C PRO A 284 2.19 -21.49 -2.70
N GLU A 285 0.95 -21.24 -2.27
CA GLU A 285 0.31 -19.96 -2.58
C GLU A 285 1.13 -18.82 -1.99
N TYR A 286 1.29 -17.80 -2.81
CA TYR A 286 2.12 -16.67 -2.47
C TYR A 286 1.35 -15.70 -1.57
N ILE A 287 2.12 -15.03 -0.72
CA ILE A 287 1.61 -13.98 0.15
C ILE A 287 1.62 -12.66 -0.63
N ASP A 288 0.44 -12.08 -0.80
CA ASP A 288 0.25 -10.78 -1.44
C ASP A 288 0.26 -9.65 -0.41
N ILE A 289 0.92 -8.54 -0.77
CA ILE A 289 0.79 -7.29 -0.04
C ILE A 289 -0.35 -6.51 -0.69
N LEU A 290 -1.47 -6.40 0.02
CA LEU A 290 -2.67 -5.74 -0.50
C LEU A 290 -2.63 -4.22 -0.30
N GLY A 291 -1.82 -3.75 0.66
CA GLY A 291 -1.65 -2.34 0.94
C GLY A 291 -1.38 -2.07 2.42
N SER A 292 -1.51 -0.82 2.80
CA SER A 292 -1.36 -0.35 4.18
C SER A 292 -2.22 0.87 4.43
N TYR A 293 -2.75 0.97 5.64
CA TYR A 293 -3.50 2.12 6.09
C TYR A 293 -3.00 2.56 7.47
N ASN A 294 -2.51 3.80 7.56
CA ASN A 294 -1.74 4.28 8.70
C ASN A 294 -0.56 3.33 9.03
N ASP A 295 -0.59 2.69 10.19
CA ASP A 295 0.40 1.72 10.66
C ASP A 295 -0.07 0.25 10.59
N ILE A 296 -1.16 -0.01 9.85
CA ILE A 296 -1.72 -1.34 9.64
C ILE A 296 -1.32 -1.85 8.26
N LEU A 297 -0.63 -2.98 8.21
CA LEU A 297 -0.30 -3.73 7.01
C LEU A 297 -1.43 -4.71 6.67
N LEU A 298 -1.82 -4.79 5.41
CA LEU A 298 -2.84 -5.72 4.95
C LEU A 298 -2.24 -6.74 3.99
N ILE A 299 -2.40 -8.01 4.35
CA ILE A 299 -1.77 -9.15 3.67
C ILE A 299 -2.83 -10.11 3.18
N GLY A 300 -2.71 -10.51 1.92
CA GLY A 300 -3.58 -11.47 1.26
C GLY A 300 -2.92 -12.84 1.16
N ILE A 301 -3.68 -13.89 1.44
CA ILE A 301 -3.30 -15.28 1.13
C ILE A 301 -4.45 -15.90 0.32
N PRO A 302 -4.26 -16.10 -0.99
CA PRO A 302 -5.28 -16.68 -1.84
C PRO A 302 -5.45 -18.17 -1.54
N VAL A 303 -6.68 -18.66 -1.73
CA VAL A 303 -7.02 -20.08 -1.62
C VAL A 303 -7.79 -20.47 -2.88
N HIS A 304 -7.15 -21.26 -3.74
CA HIS A 304 -7.78 -21.73 -4.98
C HIS A 304 -8.70 -22.91 -4.70
N LYS A 305 -9.98 -22.74 -5.05
CA LYS A 305 -11.02 -23.78 -5.01
C LYS A 305 -11.55 -24.06 -6.42
N ALA A 306 -12.31 -25.14 -6.58
CA ALA A 306 -12.88 -25.53 -7.86
C ALA A 306 -13.84 -24.46 -8.43
N GLU A 307 -14.56 -23.79 -7.55
CA GLU A 307 -15.54 -22.73 -7.85
C GLU A 307 -14.92 -21.33 -8.01
N GLY A 308 -13.64 -21.16 -7.70
CA GLY A 308 -12.93 -19.89 -7.80
C GLY A 308 -11.89 -19.68 -6.69
N THR A 309 -11.32 -18.48 -6.65
CA THR A 309 -10.32 -18.09 -5.64
C THR A 309 -10.98 -17.35 -4.49
N GLU A 310 -10.79 -17.83 -3.27
CA GLU A 310 -11.07 -17.11 -2.03
C GLU A 310 -9.81 -16.42 -1.52
N LEU A 311 -9.94 -15.46 -0.61
CA LEU A 311 -8.81 -14.68 -0.11
C LEU A 311 -8.92 -14.47 1.39
N TYR A 312 -7.95 -14.99 2.14
CA TYR A 312 -7.74 -14.57 3.52
C TYR A 312 -6.98 -13.25 3.53
N ILE A 313 -7.46 -12.30 4.32
CA ILE A 313 -6.90 -10.97 4.48
C ILE A 313 -6.57 -10.78 5.96
N PHE A 314 -5.29 -10.56 6.26
CA PHE A 314 -4.80 -10.32 7.61
C PHE A 314 -4.44 -8.85 7.79
N ALA A 315 -4.97 -8.23 8.84
CA ALA A 315 -4.51 -6.94 9.31
C ALA A 315 -3.42 -7.14 10.39
N VAL A 316 -2.23 -6.63 10.12
CA VAL A 316 -1.04 -6.79 10.97
C VAL A 316 -0.52 -5.41 11.39
N LYS A 317 -0.27 -5.24 12.69
CA LYS A 317 0.33 -4.03 13.26
C LYS A 317 1.39 -4.42 14.28
N ASP A 318 2.57 -3.82 14.21
CA ASP A 318 3.70 -4.10 15.12
C ASP A 318 4.02 -5.61 15.23
N ASP A 319 4.05 -6.32 14.09
CA ASP A 319 4.22 -7.78 14.02
C ASP A 319 3.17 -8.57 14.82
N LYS A 320 1.95 -8.02 14.99
CA LYS A 320 0.81 -8.69 15.64
C LYS A 320 -0.41 -8.69 14.74
N LEU A 321 -1.11 -9.82 14.70
CA LEU A 321 -2.42 -9.91 14.09
C LEU A 321 -3.43 -9.10 14.89
N ILE A 322 -4.14 -8.19 14.21
CA ILE A 322 -5.19 -7.37 14.81
C ILE A 322 -6.57 -7.58 14.17
N GLY A 323 -6.65 -8.28 13.04
CA GLY A 323 -7.93 -8.61 12.41
C GLY A 323 -7.77 -9.63 11.27
N ILE A 324 -8.82 -10.41 11.05
CA ILE A 324 -8.91 -11.37 9.94
C ILE A 324 -10.21 -11.14 9.18
N MET A 325 -10.10 -11.02 7.87
CA MET A 325 -11.21 -11.01 6.94
C MET A 325 -11.02 -12.17 5.96
N HIS A 326 -12.12 -12.81 5.58
CA HIS A 326 -12.13 -13.87 4.58
C HIS A 326 -13.12 -13.50 3.48
N ARG A 327 -12.60 -13.25 2.28
CA ARG A 327 -13.38 -12.98 1.08
C ARG A 327 -13.69 -14.32 0.40
N THR A 328 -14.90 -14.81 0.62
CA THR A 328 -15.42 -16.01 -0.05
C THR A 328 -15.94 -15.66 -1.45
N ILE A 329 -16.42 -16.67 -2.18
CA ILE A 329 -17.14 -16.46 -3.45
C ILE A 329 -18.44 -15.66 -3.25
N ASN A 330 -19.12 -15.83 -2.11
CA ASN A 330 -20.47 -15.31 -1.88
C ASN A 330 -20.54 -14.12 -0.94
N ASP A 331 -19.52 -13.92 -0.11
CA ASP A 331 -19.60 -13.00 1.03
C ASP A 331 -18.22 -12.59 1.54
N ILE A 332 -18.25 -11.67 2.50
CA ILE A 332 -17.08 -11.28 3.30
C ILE A 332 -17.36 -11.69 4.75
N GLU A 333 -16.51 -12.53 5.31
CA GLU A 333 -16.56 -13.01 6.68
C GLU A 333 -15.49 -12.32 7.52
N ILE A 334 -15.82 -11.92 8.75
CA ILE A 334 -14.82 -11.49 9.74
C ILE A 334 -14.60 -12.62 10.72
N ILE A 335 -13.34 -12.97 10.92
CA ILE A 335 -12.92 -14.12 11.71
C ILE A 335 -12.21 -13.61 12.98
N ASP A 336 -12.54 -14.19 14.13
CA ASP A 336 -11.86 -13.90 15.38
C ASP A 336 -10.52 -14.64 15.50
N THR A 337 -9.74 -14.32 16.53
CA THR A 337 -8.42 -14.96 16.74
C THR A 337 -8.52 -16.45 17.10
N ALA A 338 -9.70 -16.95 17.49
CA ALA A 338 -9.97 -18.37 17.71
C ALA A 338 -10.35 -19.11 16.42
N GLY A 339 -10.60 -18.41 15.32
CA GLY A 339 -10.98 -18.98 14.03
C GLY A 339 -12.49 -19.05 13.78
N ASN A 340 -13.32 -18.42 14.62
CA ASN A 340 -14.76 -18.40 14.42
C ASN A 340 -15.19 -17.21 13.56
N VAL A 341 -16.16 -17.43 12.67
CA VAL A 341 -16.83 -16.34 11.95
C VAL A 341 -17.72 -15.58 12.93
N VAL A 342 -17.40 -14.30 13.18
CA VAL A 342 -18.12 -13.43 14.12
C VAL A 342 -19.04 -12.43 13.44
N SER A 343 -18.82 -12.14 12.16
CA SER A 343 -19.75 -11.38 11.33
C SER A 343 -19.60 -11.78 9.86
N LYS A 344 -20.67 -11.56 9.08
CA LYS A 344 -20.77 -11.94 7.67
C LYS A 344 -21.56 -10.90 6.90
N TYR A 345 -21.07 -10.53 5.72
CA TYR A 345 -21.61 -9.47 4.87
C TYR A 345 -21.88 -10.06 3.48
N ASN A 346 -23.14 -10.01 3.05
CA ASN A 346 -23.57 -10.62 1.80
C ASN A 346 -23.23 -9.71 0.62
N VAL A 347 -22.01 -9.88 0.13
CA VAL A 347 -21.46 -9.14 -1.02
C VAL A 347 -20.89 -10.19 -1.96
N PRO A 348 -21.69 -10.80 -2.86
CA PRO A 348 -21.21 -11.86 -3.74
C PRO A 348 -20.19 -11.33 -4.74
N LYS A 349 -19.19 -12.15 -5.10
CA LYS A 349 -18.22 -11.76 -6.14
C LYS A 349 -18.96 -11.50 -7.45
N ALA A 350 -18.57 -10.43 -8.12
CA ALA A 350 -19.00 -10.19 -9.49
C ALA A 350 -18.65 -11.40 -10.37
N LYS A 351 -19.63 -11.93 -11.10
CA LYS A 351 -19.45 -13.14 -11.92
C LYS A 351 -18.32 -13.02 -12.95
N THR A 352 -18.09 -11.81 -13.48
CA THR A 352 -17.04 -11.52 -14.46
C THR A 352 -15.65 -11.39 -13.85
N LEU A 353 -15.56 -11.29 -12.51
CA LEU A 353 -14.32 -11.17 -11.73
C LEU A 353 -14.02 -12.46 -10.93
N ILE A 354 -14.74 -13.56 -11.18
CA ILE A 354 -14.46 -14.85 -10.52
C ILE A 354 -13.02 -15.26 -10.82
N GLY A 355 -12.23 -15.46 -9.77
CA GLY A 355 -10.79 -15.77 -9.85
C GLY A 355 -9.87 -14.57 -9.61
N GLU A 356 -10.40 -13.36 -9.59
CA GLU A 356 -9.66 -12.12 -9.31
C GLU A 356 -9.97 -11.57 -7.91
N ASN A 357 -9.09 -10.69 -7.44
CA ASN A 357 -9.29 -9.92 -6.20
C ASN A 357 -10.26 -8.78 -6.49
N ASP A 358 -11.48 -8.84 -5.98
CA ASP A 358 -12.50 -7.78 -6.13
C ASP A 358 -12.52 -6.81 -4.94
N VAL A 359 -11.61 -7.01 -3.98
CA VAL A 359 -11.42 -6.17 -2.80
C VAL A 359 -10.09 -5.43 -2.95
N TYR A 360 -10.11 -4.12 -2.75
CA TYR A 360 -8.92 -3.29 -2.77
C TYR A 360 -8.81 -2.44 -1.50
N PHE A 361 -7.61 -2.38 -0.96
CA PHE A 361 -7.29 -1.62 0.24
C PHE A 361 -6.40 -0.42 -0.12
N PRO A 362 -6.37 0.61 0.74
CA PRO A 362 -5.44 1.71 0.59
C PRO A 362 -4.00 1.23 0.40
N ASN A 363 -3.34 1.77 -0.61
CA ASN A 363 -1.90 1.67 -0.78
C ASN A 363 -1.40 2.98 -1.36
N VAL A 364 -0.45 3.60 -0.65
CA VAL A 364 0.16 4.87 -1.04
C VAL A 364 1.30 4.68 -2.05
N ASN A 365 1.74 3.44 -2.25
CA ASN A 365 2.66 3.13 -3.34
C ASN A 365 1.87 2.78 -4.59
N GLY A 366 2.26 3.41 -5.70
CA GLY A 366 1.63 3.21 -6.99
C GLY A 366 2.62 3.43 -8.12
N MET A 367 2.35 2.82 -9.27
CA MET A 367 3.06 3.15 -10.50
C MET A 367 2.05 3.27 -11.64
N ASP A 368 2.25 4.25 -12.51
CA ASP A 368 1.38 4.53 -13.65
C ASP A 368 1.91 4.03 -14.98
#